data_AF-A0A2W4JXS5-F1
#
_entry.id   AF-A0A2W4JXS5-F1
#
_cell.length_a   1.000
_cell.length_b   1.000
_cell.length_c   1.000
_cell.angle_alpha   90.00
_cell.angle_beta   90.00
_cell.angle_gamma   90.00
#
_symmetry.space_group_name_H-M   'P 1'
#
loop_
_entity.id
_entity.type
_entity.pdbx_description
1 polymer ?
#
loop_
_entity_poly.entity_id
_entity_poly.type
_entity_poly.pdbx_seq_one_letter_code
_entity_poly.pdbx_strand_id
1 'polypeptide(L)'
;MSLRPLSLARGIGMTSQRTRDRMVQRLRDQGIKDEFVLAAMAAVPRHIFVEEALASRAYEDSALPIGFEQTISQPYVVARMLEAARAGRELGTVLEVGTGCGYQAAVLARIAKQVYSIERIAPLLEKARANLRPLRIANLRLSHGDGYQGMPDAAPFDAIVVAAAATHVPPALLEQLAVGGRLVIPIGTTEQRLTVVERTESGYKESRLGAVRFVPMRLGKD
;
A
#
# COMPACT_ATOMS: atom_id res chain seq x y z
N MET A 1 20.70 4.07 6.31
CA MET A 1 20.00 5.11 7.08
C MET A 1 18.89 4.45 7.88
N SER A 2 18.93 4.50 9.22
CA SER A 2 17.87 3.93 10.07
C SER A 2 16.64 4.86 10.04
N LEU A 3 15.52 4.37 9.50
CA LEU A 3 14.24 5.08 9.56
C LEU A 3 13.78 5.09 11.02
N ARG A 4 13.82 6.25 11.68
CA ARG A 4 13.32 6.38 13.06
C ARG A 4 11.82 6.00 13.12
N PRO A 5 11.38 5.31 14.19
CA PRO A 5 9.96 5.07 14.43
C PRO A 5 9.20 6.40 14.51
N LEU A 6 7.98 6.44 13.96
CA LEU A 6 7.11 7.61 14.10
C LEU A 6 6.71 7.73 15.58
N SER A 7 7.12 8.82 16.22
CA SER A 7 7.45 8.85 17.66
C SER A 7 6.26 8.90 18.64
N LEU A 8 5.01 8.81 18.20
CA LEU A 8 3.84 9.06 19.06
C LEU A 8 2.93 7.85 19.31
N ALA A 9 3.21 6.69 18.70
CA ALA A 9 2.41 5.47 18.89
C ALA A 9 3.28 4.30 19.37
N ARG A 10 3.89 4.45 20.56
CA ARG A 10 4.59 3.34 21.22
C ARG A 10 3.55 2.43 21.90
N GLY A 11 3.09 1.42 21.17
CA GLY A 11 2.23 0.37 21.73
C GLY A 11 2.95 -0.45 22.81
N ILE A 12 2.17 -1.24 23.55
CA ILE A 12 2.61 -2.12 24.65
C ILE A 12 2.14 -3.55 24.39
N GLY A 13 2.82 -4.55 24.97
CA GLY A 13 2.46 -5.95 24.78
C GLY A 13 2.37 -6.33 23.29
N MET A 14 1.19 -6.76 22.85
CA MET A 14 0.93 -7.15 21.45
C MET A 14 1.03 -5.99 20.44
N THR A 15 1.03 -4.74 20.88
CA THR A 15 1.23 -3.56 20.01
C THR A 15 2.64 -2.97 20.08
N SER A 16 3.55 -3.62 20.82
CA SER A 16 4.91 -3.14 21.05
C SER A 16 5.82 -3.17 19.81
N GLN A 17 6.95 -2.46 19.87
CA GLN A 17 8.01 -2.56 18.85
C GLN A 17 8.50 -3.99 18.69
N ARG A 18 8.65 -4.76 19.78
CA ARG A 18 9.06 -6.17 19.72
C ARG A 18 8.10 -7.01 18.89
N THR A 19 6.79 -6.76 18.97
CA THR A 19 5.80 -7.48 18.16
C THR A 19 5.91 -7.10 16.67
N ARG A 20 6.20 -5.84 16.37
CA ARG A 20 6.53 -5.39 15.00
C ARG A 20 7.78 -6.05 14.46
N ASP A 21 8.85 -6.11 15.25
CA ASP A 21 10.11 -6.71 14.82
C ASP A 21 9.93 -8.21 14.53
N ARG A 22 9.10 -8.91 15.33
CA ARG A 22 8.69 -10.29 15.05
C ARG A 22 7.89 -10.43 13.76
N MET A 23 6.98 -9.50 13.46
CA MET A 23 6.28 -9.46 12.17
C MET A 23 7.29 -9.32 11.03
N VAL A 24 8.22 -8.39 11.13
CA VAL A 24 9.26 -8.15 10.11
C VAL A 24 10.17 -9.36 9.93
N GLN A 25 10.55 -10.06 11.00
CA GLN A 25 11.31 -11.29 10.89
C GLN A 25 10.54 -12.37 10.12
N ARG A 26 9.23 -12.55 10.40
CA ARG A 26 8.40 -13.47 9.61
C ARG A 26 8.33 -13.09 8.14
N LEU A 27 8.21 -11.80 7.82
CA LEU A 27 8.22 -11.31 6.43
C LEU A 27 9.53 -11.68 5.72
N ARG A 28 10.66 -11.55 6.42
CA ARG A 28 11.97 -11.96 5.90
C ARG A 28 12.04 -13.47 5.67
N ASP A 29 11.55 -14.26 6.62
CA ASP A 29 11.51 -15.73 6.52
C ASP A 29 10.58 -16.20 5.38
N GLN A 30 9.52 -15.43 5.09
CA GLN A 30 8.61 -15.63 3.95
C GLN A 30 9.21 -15.15 2.61
N GLY A 31 10.43 -14.61 2.61
CA GLY A 31 11.18 -14.30 1.40
C GLY A 31 11.11 -12.84 0.93
N ILE A 32 10.58 -11.91 1.74
CA ILE A 32 10.75 -10.47 1.47
C ILE A 32 12.22 -10.10 1.72
N LYS A 33 12.89 -9.56 0.71
CA LYS A 33 14.33 -9.26 0.70
C LYS A 33 14.62 -7.76 0.75
N ASP A 34 13.64 -6.93 0.41
CA ASP A 34 13.83 -5.48 0.39
C ASP A 34 13.87 -4.89 1.82
N GLU A 35 15.09 -4.63 2.30
CA GLU A 35 15.32 -4.11 3.66
C GLU A 35 14.77 -2.69 3.88
N PHE A 36 14.56 -1.87 2.85
CA PHE A 36 13.88 -0.57 3.03
C PHE A 36 12.38 -0.76 3.27
N VAL A 37 11.76 -1.70 2.54
CA VAL A 37 10.36 -2.09 2.78
C VAL A 37 10.22 -2.69 4.17
N LEU A 38 11.09 -3.60 4.57
CA LEU A 38 11.08 -4.20 5.92
C LEU A 38 11.26 -3.13 7.01
N ALA A 39 12.18 -2.19 6.83
CA ALA A 39 12.37 -1.07 7.77
C ALA A 39 11.13 -0.15 7.84
N ALA A 40 10.46 0.11 6.70
CA ALA A 40 9.23 0.89 6.67
C ALA A 40 8.09 0.17 7.41
N MET A 41 7.92 -1.14 7.20
CA MET A 41 6.96 -1.98 7.89
C MET A 41 7.22 -2.01 9.42
N ALA A 42 8.48 -1.99 9.84
CA ALA A 42 8.86 -1.91 11.26
C ALA A 42 8.52 -0.53 11.88
N ALA A 43 8.67 0.54 11.09
CA ALA A 43 8.53 1.92 11.55
C ALA A 43 7.06 2.36 11.69
N VAL A 44 6.17 1.84 10.82
CA VAL A 44 4.75 2.23 10.80
C VAL A 44 3.94 1.39 11.81
N PRO A 45 3.27 2.02 12.79
CA PRO A 45 2.53 1.32 13.84
C PRO A 45 1.18 0.80 13.33
N ARG A 46 1.17 -0.34 12.61
CA ARG A 46 -0.05 -0.95 12.02
C ARG A 46 -1.29 -0.98 12.93
N HIS A 47 -1.12 -1.15 14.25
CA HIS A 47 -2.23 -1.20 15.21
C HIS A 47 -3.06 0.08 15.30
N ILE A 48 -2.56 1.26 14.88
CA ILE A 48 -3.37 2.49 14.89
C ILE A 48 -4.33 2.59 13.71
N PHE A 49 -4.24 1.65 12.76
CA PHE A 49 -5.02 1.63 11.52
C PHE A 49 -6.18 0.63 11.57
N VAL A 50 -6.38 -0.02 12.71
CA VAL A 50 -7.45 -1.00 12.95
C VAL A 50 -8.28 -0.59 14.16
N GLU A 51 -9.48 -1.15 14.27
CA GLU A 51 -10.30 -0.98 15.47
C GLU A 51 -9.57 -1.48 16.72
N GLU A 52 -9.81 -0.84 17.87
CA GLU A 52 -9.12 -1.14 19.13
C GLU A 52 -9.26 -2.62 19.53
N ALA A 53 -10.45 -3.20 19.33
CA ALA A 53 -10.74 -4.62 19.58
C ALA A 53 -9.87 -5.59 18.74
N LEU A 54 -9.29 -5.12 17.64
CA LEU A 54 -8.44 -5.89 16.73
C LEU A 54 -6.95 -5.54 16.87
N ALA A 55 -6.59 -4.58 17.72
CA ALA A 55 -5.22 -4.09 17.85
C ALA A 55 -4.21 -5.19 18.25
N SER A 56 -4.62 -6.15 19.08
CA SER A 56 -3.79 -7.30 19.49
C SER A 56 -3.42 -8.21 18.32
N ARG A 57 -4.25 -8.22 17.26
CA ARG A 57 -4.07 -9.02 16.05
C ARG A 57 -3.43 -8.25 14.90
N ALA A 58 -3.16 -6.96 15.08
CA ALA A 58 -2.70 -6.07 14.01
C ALA A 58 -1.42 -6.56 13.29
N TYR A 59 -0.60 -7.35 13.98
CA TYR A 59 0.68 -7.85 13.49
C TYR A 59 0.65 -9.33 13.08
N GLU A 60 -0.50 -10.00 13.19
CA GLU A 60 -0.71 -11.30 12.56
C GLU A 60 -0.66 -11.15 11.04
N ASP A 61 -0.22 -12.20 10.34
CA ASP A 61 -0.21 -12.19 8.88
C ASP A 61 -1.60 -12.49 8.30
N SER A 62 -2.55 -11.63 8.63
CA SER A 62 -3.96 -11.75 8.27
C SER A 62 -4.53 -10.39 7.85
N ALA A 63 -5.55 -10.42 7.00
CA ALA A 63 -6.33 -9.24 6.70
C ALA A 63 -7.34 -9.00 7.83
N LEU A 64 -7.58 -7.74 8.17
CA LEU A 64 -8.52 -7.36 9.23
C LEU A 64 -9.57 -6.40 8.68
N PRO A 65 -10.83 -6.47 9.15
CA PRO A 65 -11.87 -5.54 8.70
C PRO A 65 -11.56 -4.11 9.15
N ILE A 66 -11.87 -3.14 8.29
CA ILE A 66 -11.73 -1.70 8.59
C ILE A 66 -13.04 -0.93 8.45
N GLY A 67 -14.17 -1.65 8.29
CA GLY A 67 -15.49 -1.09 8.00
C GLY A 67 -15.75 -0.98 6.50
N PHE A 68 -16.99 -0.64 6.13
CA PHE A 68 -17.42 -0.42 4.73
C PHE A 68 -17.10 -1.60 3.79
N GLU A 69 -17.18 -2.84 4.29
CA GLU A 69 -16.80 -4.07 3.58
C GLU A 69 -15.34 -4.11 3.09
N GLN A 70 -14.49 -3.21 3.60
CA GLN A 70 -13.08 -3.14 3.26
C GLN A 70 -12.21 -3.81 4.34
N THR A 71 -10.98 -4.13 3.96
CA THR A 71 -9.99 -4.73 4.86
C THR A 71 -8.65 -4.00 4.76
N ILE A 72 -7.90 -4.01 5.86
CA ILE A 72 -6.46 -3.76 5.80
C ILE A 72 -5.77 -5.04 5.33
N SER A 73 -5.01 -4.96 4.23
CA SER A 73 -4.34 -6.11 3.63
C SER A 73 -3.32 -6.76 4.57
N GLN A 74 -3.09 -8.07 4.42
CA GLN A 74 -2.08 -8.82 5.17
C GLN A 74 -0.70 -8.13 5.11
N PRO A 75 0.07 -8.09 6.21
CA PRO A 75 1.44 -7.59 6.22
C PRO A 75 2.32 -8.14 5.09
N TYR A 76 2.26 -9.45 4.82
CA TYR A 76 3.01 -10.07 3.72
C TYR A 76 2.64 -9.50 2.36
N VAL A 77 1.34 -9.38 2.08
CA VAL A 77 0.85 -8.83 0.81
C VAL A 77 1.30 -7.39 0.62
N VAL A 78 1.19 -6.54 1.66
CA VAL A 78 1.70 -5.15 1.59
C VAL A 78 3.20 -5.14 1.28
N ALA A 79 4.00 -5.89 2.05
CA ALA A 79 5.44 -5.93 1.85
C ALA A 79 5.82 -6.43 0.44
N ARG A 80 5.14 -7.46 -0.05
CA ARG A 80 5.37 -8.03 -1.38
C ARG A 80 5.04 -7.06 -2.51
N MET A 81 3.94 -6.32 -2.39
CA MET A 81 3.56 -5.30 -3.36
C MET A 81 4.58 -4.16 -3.41
N LEU A 82 5.02 -3.68 -2.24
CA LEU A 82 5.96 -2.57 -2.19
C LEU A 82 7.37 -2.97 -2.63
N GLU A 83 7.81 -4.19 -2.33
CA GLU A 83 9.05 -4.76 -2.87
C GLU A 83 9.01 -4.85 -4.40
N ALA A 84 7.89 -5.30 -4.97
CA ALA A 84 7.70 -5.40 -6.42
C ALA A 84 7.70 -4.01 -7.10
N ALA A 85 7.10 -3.02 -6.44
CA ALA A 85 7.07 -1.63 -6.90
C ALA A 85 8.47 -0.99 -6.90
N ARG A 86 9.24 -1.17 -5.80
CA ARG A 86 10.61 -0.67 -5.68
C ARG A 86 11.55 -1.34 -6.66
N ALA A 87 11.54 -2.67 -6.71
CA ALA A 87 12.46 -3.46 -7.53
C ALA A 87 13.94 -3.10 -7.32
N GLY A 88 14.33 -2.79 -6.08
CA GLY A 88 15.69 -2.33 -5.75
C GLY A 88 15.98 -0.85 -6.07
N ARG A 89 15.01 -0.09 -6.59
CA ARG A 89 15.14 1.34 -6.90
C ARG A 89 14.62 2.23 -5.79
N GLU A 90 15.07 3.49 -5.79
CA GLU A 90 14.41 4.55 -5.06
C GLU A 90 13.12 4.94 -5.79
N LEU A 91 12.08 5.32 -5.02
CA LEU A 91 10.83 5.82 -5.58
C LEU A 91 10.77 7.34 -5.39
N GLY A 92 10.58 8.09 -6.47
CA GLY A 92 10.26 9.50 -6.44
C GLY A 92 8.78 9.68 -6.12
N THR A 93 7.94 9.70 -7.14
CA THR A 93 6.50 9.97 -7.02
C THR A 93 5.69 8.69 -7.19
N VAL A 94 4.85 8.37 -6.21
CA VAL A 94 4.05 7.14 -6.18
C VAL A 94 2.56 7.46 -6.05
N LEU A 95 1.73 6.70 -6.78
CA LEU A 95 0.30 6.67 -6.59
C LEU A 95 -0.12 5.37 -5.89
N GLU A 96 -0.93 5.49 -4.85
CA GLU A 96 -1.71 4.40 -4.29
C GLU A 96 -3.17 4.53 -4.70
N VAL A 97 -3.78 3.44 -5.14
CA VAL A 97 -5.22 3.35 -5.40
C VAL A 97 -5.86 2.47 -4.35
N GLY A 98 -6.82 3.01 -3.60
CA GLY A 98 -7.45 2.39 -2.44
C GLY A 98 -6.72 2.73 -1.15
N THR A 99 -6.88 3.96 -0.65
CA THR A 99 -6.30 4.40 0.63
C THR A 99 -6.75 3.52 1.80
N GLY A 100 -8.03 3.12 1.82
CA GLY A 100 -8.62 2.33 2.89
C GLY A 100 -8.44 3.01 4.25
N CYS A 101 -7.72 2.34 5.16
CA CYS A 101 -7.41 2.88 6.49
C CYS A 101 -6.17 3.79 6.52
N GLY A 102 -5.37 3.85 5.45
CA GLY A 102 -4.15 4.65 5.33
C GLY A 102 -2.83 3.94 5.69
N TYR A 103 -2.86 2.66 6.07
CA TYR A 103 -1.65 1.94 6.50
C TYR A 103 -0.60 1.83 5.38
N GLN A 104 -1.00 1.32 4.20
CA GLN A 104 -0.06 1.15 3.09
C GLN A 104 0.45 2.51 2.58
N ALA A 105 -0.42 3.53 2.50
CA ALA A 105 -0.03 4.92 2.26
C ALA A 105 1.10 5.39 3.20
N ALA A 106 0.98 5.10 4.50
CA ALA A 106 2.00 5.47 5.48
C ALA A 106 3.31 4.71 5.27
N VAL A 107 3.25 3.42 4.90
CA VAL A 107 4.45 2.61 4.59
C VAL A 107 5.13 3.13 3.32
N LEU A 108 4.36 3.40 2.26
CA LEU A 108 4.83 3.99 1.00
C LEU A 108 5.56 5.31 1.26
N ALA A 109 5.02 6.17 2.12
CA ALA A 109 5.62 7.46 2.44
C ALA A 109 6.99 7.36 3.14
N ARG A 110 7.37 6.18 3.65
CA ARG A 110 8.70 5.92 4.19
C ARG A 110 9.73 5.53 3.13
N ILE A 111 9.29 5.09 1.96
CA ILE A 111 10.14 4.55 0.89
C ILE A 111 10.08 5.33 -0.43
N ALA A 112 9.20 6.33 -0.52
CA ALA A 112 9.05 7.23 -1.66
C ALA A 112 9.27 8.70 -1.28
N LYS A 113 9.69 9.53 -2.25
CA LYS A 113 9.85 10.98 -2.04
C LYS A 113 8.50 11.69 -1.90
N GLN A 114 7.50 11.30 -2.68
CA GLN A 114 6.14 11.83 -2.64
C GLN A 114 5.12 10.72 -2.90
N VAL A 115 4.05 10.69 -2.10
CA VAL A 115 2.95 9.74 -2.24
C VAL A 115 1.64 10.49 -2.43
N TYR A 116 0.87 10.04 -3.41
CA TYR A 116 -0.54 10.36 -3.59
C TYR A 116 -1.33 9.09 -3.33
N SER A 117 -2.45 9.20 -2.62
CA SER A 117 -3.34 8.06 -2.37
C SER A 117 -4.77 8.49 -2.65
N ILE A 118 -5.47 7.71 -3.48
CA ILE A 118 -6.84 7.97 -3.89
C ILE A 118 -7.79 6.95 -3.29
N GLU A 119 -8.88 7.42 -2.69
CA GLU A 119 -9.94 6.61 -2.11
C GLU A 119 -11.27 6.99 -2.74
N ARG A 120 -12.10 5.98 -3.02
CA ARG A 120 -13.43 6.19 -3.59
C ARG A 120 -14.49 6.39 -2.53
N ILE A 121 -14.34 5.83 -1.33
CA ILE A 121 -15.32 5.88 -0.23
C ILE A 121 -14.98 7.05 0.71
N ALA A 122 -15.74 8.15 0.65
CA ALA A 122 -15.46 9.35 1.46
C ALA A 122 -15.32 9.09 2.97
N PRO A 123 -16.20 8.28 3.63
CA PRO A 123 -16.02 7.94 5.04
C PRO A 123 -14.71 7.21 5.38
N LEU A 124 -14.19 6.38 4.47
CA LEU A 124 -12.88 5.72 4.66
C LEU A 124 -11.74 6.70 4.50
N LEU A 125 -11.84 7.64 3.56
CA LEU A 125 -10.84 8.68 3.40
C LEU A 125 -10.70 9.51 4.68
N GLU A 126 -11.82 9.89 5.30
CA GLU A 126 -11.81 10.64 6.56
C GLU A 126 -11.23 9.81 7.72
N LYS A 127 -11.54 8.50 7.77
CA LYS A 127 -10.88 7.57 8.70
C LYS A 127 -9.37 7.52 8.48
N ALA A 128 -8.91 7.43 7.23
CA ALA A 128 -7.49 7.46 6.90
C ALA A 128 -6.82 8.77 7.34
N ARG A 129 -7.46 9.93 7.09
CA ARG A 129 -6.96 11.24 7.57
C ARG A 129 -6.80 11.25 9.09
N ALA A 130 -7.79 10.74 9.83
CA ALA A 130 -7.73 10.67 11.28
C ALA A 130 -6.58 9.78 11.77
N ASN A 131 -6.40 8.60 11.18
CA ASN A 131 -5.30 7.68 11.53
C ASN A 131 -3.91 8.25 11.20
N LEU A 132 -3.80 8.99 10.10
CA LEU A 132 -2.52 9.52 9.60
C LEU A 132 -2.11 10.84 10.28
N ARG A 133 -3.08 11.62 10.79
CA ARG A 133 -2.82 12.94 11.42
C ARG A 133 -1.76 12.89 12.53
N PRO A 134 -1.77 11.93 13.47
CA PRO A 134 -0.73 11.84 14.50
C PRO A 134 0.67 11.53 13.96
N LEU A 135 0.77 10.92 12.77
CA LEU A 135 2.04 10.52 12.17
C LEU A 135 2.78 11.67 11.47
N ARG A 136 2.09 12.78 11.18
CA ARG A 136 2.67 13.99 10.56
C ARG A 136 3.51 13.70 9.30
N ILE A 137 2.97 12.87 8.41
CA ILE A 137 3.63 12.47 7.17
C ILE A 137 3.53 13.60 6.16
N ALA A 138 4.62 14.34 5.97
CA ALA A 138 4.63 15.55 5.13
C ALA A 138 4.51 15.28 3.63
N ASN A 139 4.97 14.11 3.18
CA ASN A 139 5.04 13.72 1.78
C ASN A 139 3.88 12.82 1.33
N LEU A 140 2.74 12.85 2.01
CA LEU A 140 1.55 12.05 1.68
C LEU A 140 0.34 12.95 1.44
N ARG A 141 -0.27 12.84 0.26
CA ARG A 141 -1.48 13.57 -0.13
C ARG A 141 -2.62 12.58 -0.37
N LEU A 142 -3.75 12.82 0.29
CA LEU A 142 -4.95 11.97 0.17
C LEU A 142 -6.03 12.68 -0.66
N SER A 143 -6.62 11.95 -1.61
CA SER A 143 -7.65 12.44 -2.52
C SER A 143 -8.90 11.57 -2.52
N HIS A 144 -10.08 12.18 -2.68
CA HIS A 144 -11.34 11.47 -2.92
C HIS A 144 -11.61 11.40 -4.42
N GLY A 145 -11.57 10.20 -5.00
CA GLY A 145 -11.66 10.04 -6.44
C GLY A 145 -11.84 8.60 -6.91
N ASP A 146 -12.12 8.46 -8.20
CA ASP A 146 -12.19 7.15 -8.85
C ASP A 146 -10.77 6.66 -9.19
N GLY A 147 -10.37 5.57 -8.53
CA GLY A 147 -9.07 4.94 -8.74
C GLY A 147 -8.82 4.48 -10.18
N TYR A 148 -9.85 4.23 -11.00
CA TYR A 148 -9.68 3.86 -12.41
C TYR A 148 -9.10 5.01 -13.23
N GLN A 149 -9.31 6.26 -12.81
CA GLN A 149 -8.83 7.46 -13.51
C GLN A 149 -7.41 7.85 -13.08
N GLY A 150 -6.86 7.24 -12.03
CA GLY A 150 -5.59 7.63 -11.45
C GLY A 150 -5.58 9.08 -10.97
N MET A 151 -4.46 9.77 -11.16
CA MET A 151 -4.27 11.18 -10.83
C MET A 151 -3.40 11.88 -11.90
N PRO A 152 -3.99 12.28 -13.04
CA PRO A 152 -3.25 12.88 -14.17
C PRO A 152 -2.41 14.10 -13.77
N ASP A 153 -2.92 14.96 -12.89
CA ASP A 153 -2.24 16.19 -12.45
C ASP A 153 -0.95 15.94 -11.64
N ALA A 154 -0.76 14.73 -11.13
CA ALA A 154 0.42 14.32 -10.37
C ALA A 154 1.30 13.30 -11.11
N ALA A 155 0.88 12.86 -12.30
CA ALA A 155 1.64 11.99 -13.16
C ALA A 155 2.86 12.72 -13.76
N PRO A 156 3.92 12.01 -14.19
CA PRO A 156 4.06 10.55 -14.18
C PRO A 156 4.51 9.96 -12.83
N PHE A 157 4.20 8.68 -12.61
CA PHE A 157 4.54 7.95 -11.38
C PHE A 157 5.65 6.90 -11.59
N ASP A 158 6.60 6.85 -10.66
CA ASP A 158 7.62 5.80 -10.62
C ASP A 158 7.04 4.45 -10.20
N ALA A 159 5.97 4.49 -9.41
CA ALA A 159 5.16 3.33 -9.11
C ALA A 159 3.69 3.69 -8.92
N ILE A 160 2.82 2.77 -9.30
CA ILE A 160 1.39 2.79 -8.95
C ILE A 160 1.08 1.49 -8.24
N VAL A 161 0.50 1.56 -7.05
CA VAL A 161 0.16 0.39 -6.23
C VAL A 161 -1.35 0.37 -6.00
N VAL A 162 -2.03 -0.66 -6.52
CA VAL A 162 -3.49 -0.77 -6.45
C VAL A 162 -3.87 -1.79 -5.38
N ALA A 163 -4.49 -1.34 -4.31
CA ALA A 163 -4.92 -2.14 -3.16
C ALA A 163 -6.36 -2.68 -3.31
N ALA A 164 -6.78 -2.97 -4.54
CA ALA A 164 -8.06 -3.57 -4.88
C ALA A 164 -7.92 -4.40 -6.17
N ALA A 165 -8.71 -5.46 -6.33
CA ALA A 165 -8.64 -6.31 -7.52
C ALA A 165 -9.42 -5.72 -8.69
N ALA A 166 -8.75 -5.50 -9.81
CA ALA A 166 -9.39 -5.13 -11.07
C ALA A 166 -9.61 -6.36 -11.97
N THR A 167 -10.57 -6.28 -12.88
CA THR A 167 -10.80 -7.35 -13.88
C THR A 167 -9.73 -7.36 -14.98
N HIS A 168 -9.17 -6.19 -15.26
CA HIS A 168 -8.09 -5.96 -16.22
C HIS A 168 -7.29 -4.74 -15.75
N VAL A 169 -6.11 -4.55 -16.32
CA VAL A 169 -5.26 -3.39 -16.02
C VAL A 169 -5.92 -2.11 -16.56
N PRO A 170 -6.20 -1.09 -15.73
CA PRO A 170 -6.79 0.15 -16.22
C PRO A 170 -5.82 0.93 -17.14
N PRO A 171 -6.22 1.30 -18.37
CA PRO A 171 -5.34 2.01 -19.31
C PRO A 171 -4.82 3.35 -18.77
N ALA A 172 -5.67 4.12 -18.08
CA ALA A 172 -5.28 5.41 -17.52
C ALA A 172 -4.12 5.29 -16.50
N LEU A 173 -4.06 4.18 -15.74
CA LEU A 173 -2.95 3.94 -14.82
C LEU A 173 -1.65 3.61 -15.56
N LEU A 174 -1.72 2.88 -16.68
CA LEU A 174 -0.53 2.60 -17.50
C LEU A 174 0.04 3.87 -18.13
N GLU A 175 -0.83 4.72 -18.68
CA GLU A 175 -0.44 5.98 -19.31
C GLU A 175 0.25 6.94 -18.32
N GLN A 176 -0.13 6.87 -17.04
CA GLN A 176 0.43 7.68 -15.96
C GLN A 176 1.74 7.13 -15.37
N LEU A 177 2.25 5.97 -15.81
CA LEU A 177 3.56 5.48 -15.38
C LEU A 177 4.70 6.28 -16.03
N ALA A 178 5.75 6.60 -15.29
CA ALA A 178 7.02 7.02 -15.88
C ALA A 178 7.65 5.87 -16.66
N VAL A 179 8.56 6.15 -17.61
CA VAL A 179 9.41 5.10 -18.21
C VAL A 179 10.26 4.48 -17.12
N GLY A 180 10.33 3.15 -17.07
CA GLY A 180 10.88 2.36 -15.95
C GLY A 180 9.96 2.27 -14.74
N GLY A 181 8.81 2.94 -14.76
CA GLY A 181 7.81 2.91 -13.70
C GLY A 181 7.06 1.57 -13.65
N ARG A 182 6.55 1.21 -12.47
CA ARG A 182 5.86 -0.07 -12.25
C ARG A 182 4.46 0.10 -11.68
N LEU A 183 3.47 -0.50 -12.33
CA LEU A 183 2.15 -0.75 -11.78
C LEU A 183 2.14 -2.11 -11.10
N VAL A 184 1.70 -2.16 -9.84
CA VAL A 184 1.48 -3.38 -9.07
C VAL A 184 0.00 -3.48 -8.72
N ILE A 185 -0.68 -4.48 -9.26
CA ILE A 185 -2.15 -4.58 -9.23
C ILE A 185 -2.61 -6.04 -9.14
N PRO A 186 -3.54 -6.39 -8.23
CA PRO A 186 -4.25 -7.65 -8.25
C PRO A 186 -5.22 -7.69 -9.46
N ILE A 187 -5.10 -8.71 -10.30
CA ILE A 187 -5.98 -8.92 -11.47
C ILE A 187 -6.76 -10.22 -11.31
N GLY A 188 -8.08 -10.14 -11.49
CA GLY A 188 -8.99 -11.28 -11.52
C GLY A 188 -10.28 -11.05 -10.73
N THR A 189 -11.19 -12.02 -10.80
CA THR A 189 -12.46 -12.02 -10.05
C THR A 189 -12.42 -13.06 -8.93
N THR A 190 -12.76 -14.31 -9.25
CA THR A 190 -12.74 -15.45 -8.30
C THR A 190 -11.31 -15.88 -7.98
N GLU A 191 -10.49 -16.05 -9.01
CA GLU A 191 -9.05 -16.25 -8.87
C GLU A 191 -8.34 -14.94 -9.20
N GLN A 192 -7.49 -14.47 -8.29
CA GLN A 192 -6.75 -13.22 -8.46
C GLN A 192 -5.25 -13.49 -8.40
N ARG A 193 -4.49 -12.83 -9.27
CA ARG A 193 -3.02 -12.86 -9.25
C ARG A 193 -2.47 -11.47 -9.11
N LEU A 194 -1.40 -11.34 -8.32
CA LEU A 194 -0.66 -10.11 -8.23
C LEU A 194 0.16 -9.93 -9.50
N THR A 195 -0.18 -8.90 -10.28
CA THR A 195 0.43 -8.58 -11.57
C THR A 195 1.29 -7.35 -11.44
N VAL A 196 2.44 -7.36 -12.09
CA VAL A 196 3.34 -6.22 -12.22
C VAL A 196 3.45 -5.87 -13.70
N VAL A 197 3.17 -4.62 -14.03
CA VAL A 197 3.39 -4.07 -15.37
C VAL A 197 4.47 -3.01 -15.28
N GLU A 198 5.57 -3.21 -15.98
CA GLU A 198 6.67 -2.24 -16.09
C GLU A 198 6.56 -1.50 -17.42
N ARG A 199 6.57 -0.16 -17.38
CA ARG A 199 6.66 0.65 -18.60
C ARG A 199 8.11 0.66 -19.08
N THR A 200 8.35 0.18 -20.29
CA THR A 200 9.66 0.25 -20.97
C THR A 200 9.70 1.46 -21.90
N GLU A 201 10.84 1.73 -22.54
CA GLU A 201 10.94 2.78 -23.57
C GLU A 201 10.04 2.52 -24.78
N SER A 202 9.74 1.25 -25.06
CA SER A 202 9.02 0.80 -26.26
C SER A 202 7.63 0.23 -25.99
N GLY A 203 7.16 0.20 -24.73
CA GLY A 203 5.85 -0.36 -24.40
C GLY A 203 5.74 -0.78 -22.94
N TYR A 204 5.16 -1.96 -22.71
CA TYR A 204 4.90 -2.49 -21.37
C TYR A 204 5.29 -3.96 -21.28
N LYS A 205 5.87 -4.36 -20.14
CA LYS A 205 6.18 -5.74 -19.80
C LYS A 205 5.35 -6.18 -18.60
N GLU A 206 4.50 -7.18 -18.81
CA GLU A 206 3.72 -7.80 -17.74
C GLU A 206 4.48 -9.00 -17.13
N SER A 207 4.38 -9.14 -15.81
CA SER A 207 4.76 -10.35 -15.08
C SER A 207 3.73 -10.65 -14.00
N ARG A 208 3.55 -11.94 -13.69
CA ARG A 208 2.62 -12.40 -12.63
C ARG A 208 3.43 -13.00 -11.51
N LEU A 209 3.14 -12.57 -10.29
CA LEU A 209 3.84 -13.04 -9.10
C LEU A 209 3.12 -14.27 -8.55
N GLY A 210 2.13 -14.09 -7.67
CA GLY A 210 1.43 -15.18 -7.01
C GLY A 210 -0.05 -14.90 -6.80
N ALA A 211 -0.77 -15.90 -6.28
CA ALA A 211 -2.17 -15.76 -5.92
C ALA A 211 -2.33 -14.77 -4.76
N VAL A 212 -3.36 -13.94 -4.83
CA VAL A 212 -3.74 -12.98 -3.78
C VAL A 212 -5.26 -12.94 -3.67
N ARG A 213 -5.76 -12.23 -2.65
CA ARG A 213 -7.19 -11.95 -2.52
C ARG A 213 -7.41 -10.54 -2.01
N PHE A 214 -8.13 -9.75 -2.79
CA PHE A 214 -8.49 -8.37 -2.55
C PHE A 214 -9.98 -8.16 -2.78
N VAL A 215 -10.49 -7.10 -2.15
CA VAL A 215 -11.79 -6.50 -2.46
C VAL A 215 -11.80 -6.00 -3.90
N PRO A 216 -12.96 -6.00 -4.59
CA PRO A 216 -13.04 -5.55 -5.97
C PRO A 216 -12.80 -4.05 -6.08
N MET A 217 -12.04 -3.64 -7.09
CA MET A 217 -11.97 -2.25 -7.55
C MET A 217 -13.30 -1.88 -8.20
N ARG A 218 -13.84 -0.71 -7.86
CA ARG A 218 -15.17 -0.24 -8.30
C ARG A 218 -15.05 1.11 -9.01
N LEU A 219 -15.87 1.30 -10.03
CA LEU A 219 -15.98 2.57 -10.76
C LEU A 219 -16.64 3.64 -9.89
N GLY A 220 -16.31 4.89 -10.18
CA GLY A 220 -16.86 6.06 -9.51
C GLY A 220 -16.36 6.23 -8.08
N LYS A 221 -16.86 7.29 -7.45
CA LYS A 221 -16.60 7.63 -6.04
C LYS A 221 -17.91 7.84 -5.32
N ASP A 222 -17.95 7.38 -4.06
CA ASP A 222 -19.08 7.43 -3.14
C ASP A 222 -18.81 8.42 -2.00
#